data_AF-A0A7X9HCU7-F1
#
_entry.id   AF-A0A7X9HCU7-F1
#
_cell.length_a   1.000
_cell.length_b   1.000
_cell.length_c   1.000
_cell.angle_alpha   90.00
_cell.angle_beta   90.00
_cell.angle_gamma   90.00
#
_symmetry.space_group_name_H-M   'P 1'
#
loop_
_entity.id
_entity.type
_entity.pdbx_description
1 polymer ?
#
loop_
_entity_poly.entity_id
_entity_poly.type
_entity_poly.pdbx_seq_one_letter_code
_entity_poly.pdbx_strand_id
1 'polypeptide(L)'
;AVYHIKNNTITNWYYKSTRFDPDYQARMYHPNTFGDTKGYVVANVWNADPTWKIELYENGVNKGQMEQFTDYDPGTFQLLKSQNTPESSKLYKKTEHLYRLKTSNITNQFLIKITDRFGNIYYQNEPFCEIKVLKNY
;
A
#
# COMPACT_ATOMS: atom_id res chain seq x y z
N ALA A 1 15.15 -4.04 3.88
CA ALA A 1 15.36 -2.59 3.87
C ALA A 1 16.81 -2.30 3.48
N VAL A 2 17.05 -1.24 2.71
CA VAL A 2 18.40 -0.75 2.39
C VAL A 2 18.57 0.62 3.04
N TYR A 3 19.68 0.80 3.74
CA TYR A 3 20.01 2.03 4.45
C TYR A 3 21.16 2.72 3.71
N HIS A 4 20.97 3.97 3.30
CA HIS A 4 22.09 4.80 2.87
C HIS A 4 22.59 5.64 4.04
N ILE A 5 23.82 5.34 4.45
CA ILE A 5 24.54 6.04 5.52
C ILE A 5 25.65 6.86 4.86
N LYS A 6 25.69 8.16 5.15
CA LYS A 6 26.79 9.05 4.74
C LYS A 6 27.22 9.88 5.95
N ASN A 7 28.52 9.87 6.26
CA ASN A 7 29.12 10.54 7.42
C ASN A 7 28.40 10.30 8.76
N ASN A 8 28.15 9.03 9.09
CA ASN A 8 27.55 8.62 10.37
C ASN A 8 26.09 9.06 10.60
N THR A 9 25.42 9.52 9.53
CA THR A 9 24.00 9.91 9.54
C THR A 9 23.22 9.06 8.53
N ILE A 10 22.07 8.55 8.93
CA ILE A 10 21.14 7.85 8.02
C ILE A 10 20.50 8.91 7.12
N THR A 11 20.86 8.90 5.85
CA THR A 11 20.43 9.90 4.86
C THR A 11 19.23 9.48 4.02
N ASN A 12 18.97 8.16 3.92
CA ASN A 12 17.85 7.64 3.16
C ASN A 12 17.55 6.20 3.59
N TRP A 13 16.27 5.85 3.67
CA TRP A 13 15.82 4.50 4.01
C TRP A 13 14.70 4.09 3.07
N TYR A 14 14.85 2.95 2.41
CA TYR A 14 13.80 2.42 1.54
C TYR A 14 13.64 0.92 1.72
N TYR A 15 12.41 0.45 1.64
CA TYR A 15 12.10 -0.97 1.70
C TYR A 15 12.36 -1.61 0.33
N LYS A 16 13.30 -2.56 0.28
CA LYS A 16 13.60 -3.36 -0.92
C LYS A 16 12.99 -4.75 -0.75
N SER A 17 11.84 -4.97 -1.38
CA SER A 17 11.29 -6.32 -1.55
C SER A 17 12.17 -7.11 -2.52
N THR A 18 12.44 -8.38 -2.25
CA THR A 18 13.13 -9.27 -3.18
C THR A 18 12.37 -9.32 -4.52
N ARG A 19 13.06 -8.98 -5.62
CA ARG A 19 12.57 -8.93 -7.02
C ARG A 19 11.65 -7.75 -7.41
N PHE A 20 11.48 -6.76 -6.54
CA PHE A 20 10.86 -5.47 -6.89
C PHE A 20 11.87 -4.34 -6.93
N ASP A 21 11.60 -3.36 -7.79
CA ASP A 21 12.34 -2.10 -7.86
C ASP A 21 12.32 -1.40 -6.49
N PRO A 22 13.43 -0.79 -6.02
CA PRO A 22 13.49 0.10 -4.86
C PRO A 22 12.31 1.07 -4.65
N ASP A 23 11.61 1.43 -5.73
CA ASP A 23 10.50 2.40 -5.73
C ASP A 23 9.14 1.81 -5.35
N TYR A 24 9.03 0.50 -5.13
CA TYR A 24 7.77 -0.15 -4.75
C TYR A 24 7.48 -0.02 -3.24
N GLN A 25 7.32 1.23 -2.78
CA GLN A 25 7.03 1.56 -1.37
C GLN A 25 5.54 1.39 -1.01
N ALA A 26 4.66 1.24 -2.00
CA ALA A 26 3.23 1.08 -1.75
C ALA A 26 2.53 0.21 -2.77
N ARG A 27 1.48 -0.48 -2.31
CA ARG A 27 0.53 -1.21 -3.14
C ARG A 27 -0.85 -0.56 -3.03
N MET A 28 -1.46 -0.28 -4.17
CA MET A 28 -2.82 0.23 -4.26
C MET A 28 -3.81 -0.92 -4.49
N TYR A 29 -4.89 -0.92 -3.74
CA TYR A 29 -6.05 -1.78 -3.92
C TYR A 29 -7.23 -0.93 -4.38
N HIS A 30 -7.85 -1.36 -5.47
CA HIS A 30 -8.99 -0.68 -6.05
C HIS A 30 -10.25 -0.88 -5.19
N PRO A 31 -11.23 0.04 -5.20
CA PRO A 31 -12.51 -0.18 -4.53
C PRO A 31 -13.18 -1.45 -5.03
N ASN A 32 -13.89 -2.11 -4.11
CA ASN A 32 -14.59 -3.37 -4.36
C ASN A 32 -13.70 -4.55 -4.79
N THR A 33 -12.40 -4.51 -4.48
CA THR A 33 -11.46 -5.62 -4.70
C THR A 33 -11.05 -6.27 -3.39
N PHE A 34 -10.57 -7.52 -3.44
CA PHE A 34 -10.09 -8.29 -2.28
C PHE A 34 -11.06 -8.36 -1.09
N GLY A 35 -12.38 -8.30 -1.35
CA GLY A 35 -13.42 -8.39 -0.32
C GLY A 35 -13.88 -7.04 0.25
N ASP A 36 -13.37 -5.91 -0.25
CA ASP A 36 -14.01 -4.62 -0.01
C ASP A 36 -15.40 -4.60 -0.66
N THR A 37 -16.38 -4.09 0.05
CA THR A 37 -17.76 -3.89 -0.43
C THR A 37 -18.25 -2.47 -0.17
N LYS A 38 -17.40 -1.62 0.43
CA LYS A 38 -17.76 -0.28 0.88
C LYS A 38 -17.21 0.82 -0.03
N GLY A 39 -16.46 0.45 -1.09
CA GLY A 39 -15.91 1.37 -2.07
C GLY A 39 -14.73 2.17 -1.53
N TYR A 40 -13.83 1.53 -0.78
CA TYR A 40 -12.60 2.15 -0.31
C TYR A 40 -11.45 1.85 -1.26
N VAL A 41 -10.72 2.89 -1.66
CA VAL A 41 -9.36 2.69 -2.16
C VAL A 41 -8.47 2.44 -0.94
N VAL A 42 -7.70 1.36 -0.97
CA VAL A 42 -6.77 1.03 0.12
C VAL A 42 -5.33 1.08 -0.39
N ALA A 43 -4.47 1.81 0.28
CA ALA A 43 -3.04 1.86 0.03
C ALA A 43 -2.32 1.14 1.16
N ASN A 44 -1.55 0.09 0.84
CA ASN A 44 -0.59 -0.50 1.77
C ASN A 44 0.77 0.13 1.52
N VAL A 45 1.22 1.01 2.41
CA VAL A 45 2.48 1.76 2.24
C VAL A 45 3.51 1.20 3.21
N TRP A 46 4.40 0.33 2.72
CA TRP A 46 5.47 -0.23 3.53
C TRP A 46 6.47 0.88 3.91
N ASN A 47 6.98 0.83 5.15
CA ASN A 47 7.91 1.83 5.69
C ASN A 47 7.33 3.24 5.95
N ALA A 48 6.00 3.38 5.88
CA ALA A 48 5.35 4.64 6.23
C ALA A 48 5.58 5.02 7.70
N ASP A 49 6.00 6.26 7.91
CA ASP A 49 6.07 6.89 9.23
C ASP A 49 4.82 7.76 9.43
N PRO A 50 4.31 7.97 10.66
CA PRO A 50 3.16 8.86 10.93
C PRO A 50 3.31 10.28 10.39
N THR A 51 4.53 10.72 10.06
CA THR A 51 4.79 12.02 9.42
C THR A 51 4.51 12.04 7.91
N TRP A 52 4.29 10.90 7.27
CA TRP A 52 4.05 10.82 5.82
C TRP A 52 2.63 11.27 5.47
N LYS A 53 2.51 11.96 4.33
CA LYS A 53 1.21 12.37 3.79
C LYS A 53 0.83 11.48 2.63
N ILE A 54 -0.23 10.71 2.80
CA ILE A 54 -0.78 9.84 1.77
C ILE A 54 -2.08 10.48 1.29
N GLU A 55 -2.12 10.91 0.04
CA GLU A 55 -3.24 11.60 -0.59
C GLU A 55 -3.82 10.74 -1.72
N LEU A 56 -5.15 10.72 -1.86
CA LEU A 56 -5.82 10.07 -2.99
C LEU A 56 -6.27 11.12 -4.01
N TYR A 57 -6.00 10.86 -5.28
CA TYR A 57 -6.49 11.62 -6.40
C TYR A 57 -7.47 10.76 -7.22
N GLU A 58 -8.60 11.35 -7.57
CA GLU A 58 -9.64 10.75 -8.43
C GLU A 58 -9.76 11.56 -9.71
N ASN A 59 -9.48 10.96 -10.87
CA ASN A 59 -9.48 11.64 -12.17
C ASN A 59 -8.68 12.96 -12.17
N GLY A 60 -7.57 12.99 -11.42
CA GLY A 60 -6.71 14.18 -11.27
C GLY A 60 -7.14 15.16 -10.18
N VAL A 61 -8.27 14.94 -9.50
CA VAL A 61 -8.75 15.79 -8.39
C VAL A 61 -8.28 15.22 -7.05
N ASN A 62 -7.56 16.01 -6.26
CA ASN A 62 -7.16 15.63 -4.90
C ASN A 62 -8.40 15.50 -4.01
N LYS A 63 -8.61 14.30 -3.44
CA LYS A 63 -9.70 14.00 -2.51
C LYS A 63 -9.31 14.19 -1.04
N GLY A 64 -8.03 14.42 -0.78
CA GLY A 64 -7.48 14.64 0.53
C GLY A 64 -6.68 13.46 1.06
N GLN A 65 -6.32 13.56 2.34
CA GLN A 65 -5.48 12.60 3.03
C GLN A 65 -6.26 11.32 3.34
N MET A 66 -5.63 10.18 3.10
CA MET A 66 -6.18 8.86 3.40
C MET A 66 -6.10 8.59 4.92
N GLU A 67 -7.13 7.94 5.45
CA GLU A 67 -7.22 7.53 6.86
C GLU A 67 -6.35 6.30 7.10
N GLN A 68 -5.41 6.37 8.05
CA GLN A 68 -4.65 5.21 8.50
C GLN A 68 -5.54 4.26 9.30
N PHE A 69 -5.45 2.96 9.03
CA PHE A 69 -6.18 1.93 9.78
C PHE A 69 -5.35 0.66 9.94
N THR A 70 -5.73 -0.17 10.92
CA THR A 70 -5.06 -1.44 11.19
C THR A 70 -5.94 -2.60 10.78
N ASP A 71 -5.49 -3.38 9.80
CA ASP A 71 -6.21 -4.57 9.31
C ASP A 71 -5.26 -5.55 8.64
N TYR A 72 -5.76 -6.69 8.18
CA TYR A 72 -5.01 -7.61 7.34
C TYR A 72 -4.76 -7.00 5.96
N ASP A 73 -3.53 -7.15 5.44
CA ASP A 73 -3.23 -6.77 4.06
C ASP A 73 -4.13 -7.59 3.10
N PRO A 74 -5.00 -6.95 2.30
CA PRO A 74 -5.98 -7.68 1.48
C PRO A 74 -5.34 -8.68 0.52
N GLY A 75 -4.20 -8.33 -0.08
CA GLY A 75 -3.48 -9.22 -0.98
C GLY A 75 -2.89 -10.44 -0.27
N THR A 76 -2.21 -10.22 0.85
CA THR A 76 -1.64 -11.31 1.67
C THR A 76 -2.72 -12.21 2.23
N PHE A 77 -3.82 -11.65 2.73
CA PHE A 77 -4.96 -12.42 3.24
C PHE A 77 -5.51 -13.36 2.17
N GLN A 78 -5.72 -12.85 0.95
CA GLN A 78 -6.26 -13.67 -0.12
C GLN A 78 -5.26 -14.70 -0.66
N LEU A 79 -3.95 -14.39 -0.65
CA LEU A 79 -2.88 -15.35 -0.98
C LEU A 79 -2.86 -16.51 0.01
N LEU A 80 -2.80 -16.24 1.32
CA LEU A 80 -2.79 -17.25 2.36
C LEU A 80 -4.04 -18.14 2.31
N LYS A 81 -5.20 -17.53 2.07
CA LYS A 81 -6.46 -18.25 1.87
C LYS A 81 -6.40 -19.17 0.63
N SER A 82 -5.81 -18.69 -0.48
CA SER A 82 -5.62 -19.50 -1.69
C SER A 82 -4.64 -20.68 -1.51
N GLN A 83 -3.76 -20.60 -0.51
CA GLN A 83 -2.82 -21.65 -0.13
C GLN A 83 -3.38 -22.59 0.95
N ASN A 84 -4.66 -22.46 1.31
CA ASN A 84 -5.30 -23.19 2.42
C ASN A 84 -4.54 -23.06 3.76
N THR A 85 -3.90 -21.89 3.99
CA THR A 85 -3.23 -21.63 5.26
C THR A 85 -4.29 -21.50 6.35
N PRO A 86 -4.16 -22.16 7.51
CA PRO A 86 -5.09 -22.00 8.63
C PRO A 86 -5.10 -20.56 9.13
N GLU A 87 -6.29 -20.00 9.41
CA GLU A 87 -6.42 -18.64 9.96
C GLU A 87 -5.72 -18.48 11.33
N SER A 88 -5.50 -19.58 12.05
CA SER A 88 -4.71 -19.63 13.29
C SER A 88 -3.20 -19.52 13.07
N SER A 89 -2.73 -19.54 11.82
CA SER A 89 -1.32 -19.41 11.49
C SER A 89 -0.79 -18.04 11.87
N LYS A 90 0.43 -18.00 12.44
CA LYS A 90 1.18 -16.77 12.73
C LYS A 90 1.46 -15.92 11.48
N LEU A 91 1.18 -16.44 10.28
CA LEU A 91 1.26 -15.73 9.01
C LEU A 91 0.13 -14.72 8.83
N TYR A 92 -1.03 -14.93 9.45
CA TYR A 92 -2.10 -13.96 9.51
C TYR A 92 -1.77 -12.88 10.55
N LYS A 93 -1.20 -11.77 10.08
CA LYS A 93 -0.91 -10.60 10.92
C LYS A 93 -1.58 -9.37 10.35
N LYS A 94 -2.16 -8.57 11.25
CA LYS A 94 -2.62 -7.23 10.93
C LYS A 94 -1.41 -6.30 10.77
N THR A 95 -1.55 -5.33 9.88
CA THR A 95 -0.57 -4.29 9.62
C THR A 95 -1.21 -2.93 9.89
N GLU A 96 -0.45 -2.02 10.48
CA GLU A 96 -0.85 -0.63 10.75
C GLU A 96 -0.51 0.29 9.57
N HIS A 97 0.11 -0.25 8.51
CA HIS A 97 0.59 0.50 7.35
C HIS A 97 -0.46 0.63 6.23
N LEU A 98 -1.74 0.46 6.58
CA LEU A 98 -2.84 0.57 5.63
C LEU A 98 -3.48 1.95 5.73
N TYR A 99 -3.77 2.53 4.58
CA TYR A 99 -4.45 3.80 4.44
C TYR A 99 -5.66 3.60 3.55
N ARG A 100 -6.80 4.22 3.87
CA ARG A 100 -8.01 4.12 3.06
C ARG A 100 -8.67 5.46 2.83
N LEU A 101 -9.32 5.62 1.69
CA LEU A 101 -10.24 6.71 1.46
C LEU A 101 -11.43 6.22 0.65
N LYS A 102 -12.62 6.66 1.04
CA LYS A 102 -13.86 6.28 0.35
C LYS A 102 -13.92 7.02 -0.98
N THR A 103 -14.02 6.28 -2.08
CA THR A 103 -14.18 6.90 -3.39
C THR A 103 -15.61 7.36 -3.61
N SER A 104 -15.77 8.41 -4.41
CA SER A 104 -17.08 8.82 -4.92
C SER A 104 -17.60 7.91 -6.04
N ASN A 105 -16.71 7.35 -6.86
CA ASN A 105 -17.07 6.43 -7.92
C ASN A 105 -15.96 5.38 -8.14
N ILE A 106 -16.35 4.11 -8.14
CA ILE A 106 -15.46 2.97 -8.30
C ILE A 106 -14.83 2.87 -9.70
N THR A 107 -15.36 3.56 -10.72
CA THR A 107 -14.84 3.53 -12.09
C THR A 107 -13.83 4.64 -12.37
N ASN A 108 -13.52 5.47 -11.38
CA ASN A 108 -12.57 6.57 -11.55
C ASN A 108 -11.13 6.06 -11.67
N GLN A 109 -10.28 6.85 -12.31
CA GLN A 109 -8.84 6.66 -12.26
C GLN A 109 -8.33 7.12 -10.90
N PHE A 110 -7.65 6.22 -10.20
CA PHE A 110 -7.07 6.50 -8.89
C PHE A 110 -5.56 6.69 -9.00
N LEU A 111 -5.07 7.71 -8.30
CA LEU A 111 -3.65 7.97 -8.14
C LEU A 111 -3.41 8.25 -6.67
N ILE A 112 -2.54 7.48 -6.03
CA ILE A 112 -2.09 7.75 -4.68
C ILE A 112 -0.79 8.54 -4.77
N LYS A 113 -0.74 9.66 -4.06
CA LYS A 113 0.46 10.47 -3.89
C LYS A 113 0.96 10.32 -2.46
N ILE A 114 2.18 9.85 -2.30
CA ILE A 114 2.81 9.62 -1.00
C ILE A 114 3.95 10.62 -0.87
N THR A 115 3.86 11.47 0.15
CA THR A 115 4.93 12.42 0.48
C THR A 115 5.59 11.96 1.76
N ASP A 116 6.89 11.69 1.71
CA ASP A 116 7.65 11.29 2.89
C ASP A 116 8.06 12.50 3.76
N ARG A 117 8.68 12.23 4.91
CA ARG A 117 9.23 13.26 5.82
C ARG A 117 10.37 14.09 5.24
N PHE A 118 11.02 13.59 4.19
CA PHE A 118 12.18 14.22 3.56
C PHE A 118 11.79 15.07 2.33
N GLY A 119 10.50 15.09 1.98
CA GLY A 119 9.96 15.82 0.82
C GLY A 119 9.99 15.03 -0.48
N ASN A 120 10.35 13.74 -0.45
CA ASN A 120 10.23 12.87 -1.63
C ASN A 120 8.77 12.53 -1.87
N ILE A 121 8.39 12.54 -3.15
CA ILE A 121 7.02 12.26 -3.59
C ILE A 121 7.05 11.01 -4.45
N TYR A 122 6.23 10.03 -4.06
CA TYR A 122 6.00 8.80 -4.80
C TYR A 122 4.57 8.78 -5.31
N TYR A 123 4.39 8.26 -6.51
CA TYR A 123 3.09 8.12 -7.15
C TYR A 123 2.80 6.65 -7.38
N GLN A 124 1.59 6.22 -7.02
CA GLN A 124 1.10 4.88 -7.31
C GLN A 124 -0.24 4.97 -8.02
N ASN A 125 -0.24 4.62 -9.30
CA ASN A 125 -1.41 4.60 -10.19
C ASN A 125 -1.75 3.20 -10.70
N GLU A 126 -0.91 2.20 -10.44
CA GLU A 126 -1.17 0.83 -10.87
C GLU A 126 -2.02 0.11 -9.81
N PRO A 127 -3.30 -0.19 -10.10
CA PRO A 127 -4.13 -0.92 -9.16
C PRO A 127 -3.70 -2.39 -9.14
N PHE A 128 -3.44 -2.90 -7.94
CA PHE A 128 -3.26 -4.32 -7.73
C PHE A 128 -4.64 -4.99 -7.78
N CYS A 129 -4.96 -5.63 -8.90
CA CYS A 129 -6.28 -6.23 -9.15
C CYS A 129 -6.30 -7.77 -9.11
N GLU A 130 -5.16 -8.45 -9.27
CA GLU A 130 -5.15 -9.92 -9.45
C GLU A 130 -4.16 -10.67 -8.55
N ILE A 131 -4.64 -11.74 -7.90
CA ILE A 131 -3.82 -12.66 -7.09
C ILE A 131 -2.79 -13.41 -7.95
N LYS A 132 -3.00 -13.58 -9.26
CA LYS A 132 -2.03 -14.24 -10.16
C LYS A 132 -0.66 -13.56 -10.10
N VAL A 133 -0.65 -12.24 -9.92
CA VAL A 133 0.56 -11.45 -9.74
C VAL A 133 1.31 -11.90 -8.47
N LEU A 134 0.59 -12.26 -7.39
CA LEU A 134 1.18 -12.79 -6.15
C LEU A 134 1.68 -14.24 -6.26
N LYS A 135 1.10 -15.06 -7.15
CA LYS A 135 1.49 -16.46 -7.34
C LYS A 135 2.78 -16.63 -8.15
N ASN A 136 3.15 -15.62 -8.92
CA ASN A 136 4.39 -15.60 -9.70
C ASN A 136 5.60 -15.05 -8.89
N TYR A 137 5.42 -14.79 -7.59
CA TYR A 137 6.49 -14.38 -6.68
C TYR A 137 7.19 -15.56 -6.03
#